data_AF-A0A5D2PVY6-F1
#
_entry.id   AF-A0A5D2PVY6-F1
#
_cell.length_a   1.000
_cell.length_b   1.000
_cell.length_c   1.000
_cell.angle_alpha   90.00
_cell.angle_beta   90.00
_cell.angle_gamma   90.00
#
_symmetry.space_group_name_H-M   'P 1'
#
loop_
_entity.id
_entity.type
_entity.pdbx_description
1 polymer ?
#
loop_
_entity_poly.entity_id
_entity_poly.type
_entity_poly.pdbx_seq_one_letter_code
_entity_poly.pdbx_strand_id
1 'polypeptide(L)'
;MANKASSRLEWRINVPGGTSKVLEPESGAVGKIWVGLKGCMGIIVWKVWRVLENAWHIGVADPRKVIHCIKVGLALSIVSLFYYMRPLYDDFGGNAMWAVMTVVVVFEYTVGATFYKCINRVIATFLAGALGVGIHLVAEQSGDQLKPIILGISVFLFASAATFSRFIPSVKARFDYGAMIFILTFSLVSVSGYRVVELFELAHMRLSTIAIGTSLCILVTMLFCPVWAGCELHHLIHQNMEKLADSLDGCVTEYFKENGSEEDLKKKMQGYKCVLNSKAAEESMANFARWEPTHGRFNFRHPWKQYLKIGASLRNCAYCIETLNSCISSEIQAPPCLRKHFSNKCMKASSYSINVLKELAITIMKMKKSSNIDIKVAEMNFAVEELVDALKSLPTTHFIATTTGEESTKAKAEGVEGSEHPSPIIKVLPLVKVVSLMLEIATRIGGVVNAVKELARLAEFKAAKDGKPKQNQPTDKLVSDH
;
A
#
# COMPACT_ATOMS: atom_id res chain seq x y z
N MET A 1 -46.16 -27.06 -59.90
CA MET A 1 -45.82 -27.18 -61.33
C MET A 1 -44.54 -26.41 -61.61
N ALA A 2 -43.55 -27.13 -62.16
CA ALA A 2 -42.40 -26.70 -62.98
C ALA A 2 -41.32 -25.71 -62.45
N ASN A 3 -40.14 -26.30 -62.21
CA ASN A 3 -38.81 -25.94 -62.74
C ASN A 3 -38.15 -24.57 -62.46
N LYS A 4 -36.99 -24.62 -61.78
CA LYS A 4 -35.73 -24.23 -62.42
C LYS A 4 -34.54 -24.96 -61.81
N ALA A 5 -33.90 -25.78 -62.65
CA ALA A 5 -32.71 -26.57 -62.37
C ALA A 5 -31.49 -25.66 -62.14
N SER A 6 -30.74 -25.91 -61.07
CA SER A 6 -29.35 -25.46 -60.93
C SER A 6 -28.46 -26.64 -61.34
N SER A 7 -27.95 -26.58 -62.56
CA SER A 7 -27.01 -27.55 -63.11
C SER A 7 -25.67 -27.47 -62.39
N ARG A 8 -25.39 -28.45 -61.52
CA ARG A 8 -24.09 -28.68 -60.89
C ARG A 8 -23.12 -29.17 -61.97
N LEU A 9 -22.24 -28.31 -62.45
CA LEU A 9 -21.14 -28.66 -63.35
C LEU A 9 -20.09 -29.49 -62.59
N GLU A 10 -20.14 -30.81 -62.75
CA GLU A 10 -19.06 -31.72 -62.34
C GLU A 10 -17.99 -31.78 -63.42
N TRP A 11 -16.80 -31.26 -63.13
CA TRP A 11 -15.64 -31.41 -64.01
C TRP A 11 -15.06 -32.83 -63.87
N ARG A 12 -15.25 -33.67 -64.89
CA ARG A 12 -14.60 -34.98 -65.01
C ARG A 12 -13.49 -34.89 -66.06
N ILE A 13 -12.26 -35.23 -65.67
CA ILE A 13 -11.16 -35.47 -66.61
C ILE A 13 -11.18 -36.97 -66.94
N ASN A 14 -11.37 -37.31 -68.22
CA ASN A 14 -11.19 -38.68 -68.69
C ASN A 14 -9.70 -38.94 -68.91
N VAL A 15 -9.14 -39.88 -68.14
CA VAL A 15 -7.80 -40.43 -68.36
C VAL A 15 -7.98 -41.75 -69.13
N PRO A 16 -7.20 -42.05 -70.18
CA PRO A 16 -7.35 -43.30 -70.92
C PRO A 16 -6.88 -44.46 -70.03
N GLY A 17 -7.82 -45.22 -69.47
CA GLY A 17 -7.51 -46.29 -68.51
C GLY A 17 -8.61 -46.63 -67.50
N GLY A 18 -9.84 -46.14 -67.66
CA GLY A 18 -11.02 -46.74 -67.02
C GLY A 18 -11.12 -46.65 -65.49
N THR A 19 -10.41 -45.73 -64.83
CA THR A 19 -10.61 -45.48 -63.38
C THR A 19 -10.95 -44.01 -63.15
N SER A 20 -12.24 -43.73 -62.88
CA SER A 20 -12.70 -42.41 -62.46
C SER A 20 -12.42 -42.24 -60.96
N LYS A 21 -11.54 -41.29 -60.59
CA LYS A 21 -11.42 -40.83 -59.20
C LYS A 21 -12.28 -39.58 -59.02
N VAL A 22 -13.21 -39.64 -58.08
CA VAL A 22 -13.95 -38.49 -57.57
C VAL A 22 -12.98 -37.70 -56.68
N LEU A 23 -12.71 -36.44 -57.03
CA LEU A 23 -12.00 -35.50 -56.16
C LEU A 23 -12.98 -35.03 -55.08
N GLU A 24 -12.75 -35.45 -53.83
CA GLU A 24 -13.42 -34.81 -52.69
C GLU A 24 -12.90 -33.37 -52.53
N PRO A 25 -13.78 -32.39 -52.24
CA PRO A 25 -13.33 -31.04 -51.93
C PRO A 25 -12.60 -31.04 -50.58
N GLU A 26 -11.48 -30.33 -50.49
CA GLU A 26 -10.68 -30.20 -49.26
C GLU A 26 -11.50 -29.61 -48.09
N SER A 27 -12.17 -30.48 -47.33
CA SER A 27 -12.87 -30.15 -46.09
C SER A 27 -11.92 -30.02 -44.88
N GLY A 28 -10.63 -30.32 -45.07
CA GLY A 28 -9.63 -30.38 -44.00
C GLY A 28 -9.09 -29.03 -43.53
N ALA A 29 -8.96 -28.03 -44.41
CA ALA A 29 -8.38 -26.74 -44.04
C ALA A 29 -9.35 -25.88 -43.21
N VAL A 30 -10.61 -25.78 -43.64
CA VAL A 30 -11.64 -24.98 -42.97
C VAL A 30 -12.01 -25.58 -41.61
N GLY A 31 -12.11 -26.91 -41.52
CA GLY A 31 -12.36 -27.61 -40.25
C GLY A 31 -11.23 -27.43 -39.22
N LYS A 32 -9.96 -27.49 -39.66
CA LYS A 32 -8.80 -27.24 -38.79
C LYS A 32 -8.72 -25.79 -38.31
N ILE A 33 -9.03 -24.82 -39.17
CA ILE A 33 -9.11 -23.39 -38.79
C ILE A 33 -10.24 -23.17 -37.78
N TRP A 34 -11.40 -23.80 -37.96
CA TRP A 34 -12.54 -23.70 -37.04
C TRP A 34 -12.27 -24.30 -35.66
N VAL A 35 -11.56 -25.44 -35.60
CA VAL A 35 -11.11 -26.05 -34.33
C VAL A 35 -10.06 -25.18 -33.64
N GLY A 36 -9.12 -24.60 -34.40
CA GLY A 36 -8.15 -23.63 -33.87
C GLY A 36 -8.82 -22.37 -33.30
N LEU A 37 -9.83 -21.83 -33.98
CA LEU A 37 -10.59 -20.66 -33.52
C LEU A 37 -11.38 -20.96 -32.23
N LYS A 38 -12.02 -22.14 -32.14
CA LYS A 38 -12.66 -22.60 -30.89
C LYS A 38 -11.68 -22.76 -29.73
N GLY A 39 -10.48 -23.28 -30.00
CA GLY A 39 -9.40 -23.38 -29.01
C GLY A 39 -8.95 -22.00 -28.50
N CYS A 40 -8.73 -21.04 -29.40
CA CYS A 40 -8.40 -19.65 -29.04
C CYS A 40 -9.50 -18.97 -28.23
N MET A 41 -10.77 -19.15 -28.61
CA MET A 41 -11.91 -18.64 -27.83
C MET A 41 -11.98 -19.28 -26.45
N GLY A 42 -11.73 -20.58 -26.32
CA GLY A 42 -11.65 -21.26 -25.03
C GLY A 42 -10.56 -20.70 -24.12
N ILE A 43 -9.37 -20.40 -24.68
CA ILE A 43 -8.27 -19.77 -23.95
C ILE A 43 -8.66 -18.35 -23.48
N ILE A 44 -9.32 -17.57 -24.32
CA ILE A 44 -9.80 -16.22 -23.97
C ILE A 44 -10.84 -16.32 -22.85
N VAL A 45 -11.83 -17.19 -22.98
CA VAL A 45 -12.88 -17.39 -21.97
C VAL A 45 -12.27 -17.82 -20.64
N TRP A 46 -11.33 -18.76 -20.64
CA TRP A 46 -10.66 -19.19 -19.42
C TRP A 46 -9.82 -18.08 -18.77
N LYS A 47 -9.13 -17.26 -19.57
CA LYS A 47 -8.43 -16.07 -19.06
C LYS A 47 -9.40 -15.07 -18.44
N VAL A 48 -10.53 -14.79 -19.09
CA VAL A 48 -11.58 -13.90 -18.57
C VAL A 48 -12.16 -14.47 -17.27
N TRP A 49 -12.44 -15.77 -17.23
CA TRP A 49 -12.93 -16.44 -16.02
C TRP A 49 -11.97 -16.28 -14.84
N ARG A 50 -10.67 -16.51 -15.05
CA ARG A 50 -9.67 -16.30 -13.99
C ARG A 50 -9.61 -14.85 -13.52
N VAL A 51 -9.75 -13.89 -14.43
CA VAL A 51 -9.82 -12.46 -14.06
C VAL A 51 -11.06 -12.19 -13.21
N LEU A 52 -12.21 -12.77 -13.56
CA LEU A 52 -13.44 -12.63 -12.80
C LEU A 52 -13.34 -13.26 -11.40
N GLU A 53 -12.75 -14.45 -11.30
CA GLU A 53 -12.50 -15.13 -10.03
C GLU A 53 -11.57 -14.30 -9.12
N ASN A 54 -10.47 -13.78 -9.68
CA ASN A 54 -9.59 -12.87 -8.96
C ASN A 54 -10.31 -11.58 -8.52
N ALA A 55 -11.11 -10.98 -9.40
CA ALA A 55 -11.90 -9.80 -9.09
C ALA A 55 -12.93 -10.08 -7.97
N TRP A 56 -13.55 -11.26 -7.99
CA TRP A 56 -14.46 -11.72 -6.95
C TRP A 56 -13.74 -11.84 -5.60
N HIS A 57 -12.57 -12.49 -5.56
CA HIS A 57 -11.77 -12.58 -4.34
C HIS A 57 -11.36 -11.20 -3.80
N ILE A 58 -10.99 -10.25 -4.67
CA ILE A 58 -10.66 -8.88 -4.27
C ILE A 58 -11.88 -8.16 -3.67
N GLY A 59 -13.05 -8.32 -4.30
CA GLY A 59 -14.30 -7.69 -3.86
C GLY A 59 -14.82 -8.24 -2.54
N VAL A 60 -14.74 -9.56 -2.35
CA VAL A 60 -15.13 -10.22 -1.09
C VAL A 60 -14.15 -9.88 0.04
N ALA A 61 -12.85 -9.79 -0.26
CA ALA A 61 -11.83 -9.45 0.74
C ALA A 61 -11.95 -8.00 1.25
N ASP A 62 -12.34 -7.06 0.40
CA ASP A 62 -12.57 -5.66 0.80
C ASP A 62 -13.79 -5.06 0.07
N PRO A 63 -15.01 -5.19 0.63
CA PRO A 63 -16.24 -4.72 0.00
C PRO A 63 -16.27 -3.20 -0.21
N ARG A 64 -15.42 -2.45 0.51
CA ARG A 64 -15.29 -0.99 0.34
C ARG A 64 -14.77 -0.62 -1.04
N LYS A 65 -13.96 -1.48 -1.67
CA LYS A 65 -13.49 -1.29 -3.05
C LYS A 65 -14.62 -1.41 -4.06
N VAL A 66 -15.53 -2.36 -3.86
CA VAL A 66 -16.73 -2.51 -4.71
C VAL A 66 -17.62 -1.27 -4.57
N ILE A 67 -17.84 -0.81 -3.34
CA ILE A 67 -18.59 0.41 -3.06
C ILE A 67 -17.94 1.62 -3.74
N HIS A 68 -16.60 1.73 -3.70
CA HIS A 68 -15.88 2.79 -4.41
C HIS A 68 -16.13 2.74 -5.93
N CYS A 69 -16.06 1.57 -6.57
CA CYS A 69 -16.37 1.43 -8.00
C CYS A 69 -17.80 1.91 -8.32
N ILE A 70 -18.77 1.57 -7.48
CA ILE A 70 -20.16 2.03 -7.62
C ILE A 70 -20.25 3.55 -7.49
N LYS A 71 -19.52 4.16 -6.55
CA LYS A 71 -19.47 5.63 -6.39
C LYS A 71 -18.93 6.33 -7.64
N VAL A 72 -17.84 5.81 -8.21
CA VAL A 72 -17.27 6.38 -9.44
C VAL A 72 -18.28 6.27 -10.59
N GLY A 73 -18.91 5.10 -10.75
CA GLY A 73 -19.97 4.88 -11.73
C GLY A 73 -21.14 5.85 -11.53
N LEU A 74 -21.63 6.00 -10.29
CA LEU A 74 -22.70 6.94 -9.94
C LEU A 74 -22.33 8.39 -10.27
N ALA A 75 -21.12 8.83 -9.91
CA ALA A 75 -20.66 10.18 -10.20
C ALA A 75 -20.59 10.43 -11.73
N LEU A 76 -20.09 9.47 -12.50
CA LEU A 76 -20.07 9.54 -13.96
C LEU A 76 -21.47 9.58 -14.54
N SER A 77 -22.37 8.69 -14.09
CA SER A 77 -23.77 8.67 -14.54
C SER A 77 -24.48 9.98 -14.25
N ILE A 78 -24.26 10.59 -13.08
CA ILE A 78 -24.86 11.88 -12.72
C ILE A 78 -24.30 13.00 -13.62
N VAL A 79 -22.98 13.13 -13.79
CA VAL A 79 -22.40 14.14 -14.70
C VAL A 79 -22.87 13.94 -16.14
N SER A 80 -22.95 12.70 -16.61
CA SER A 80 -23.45 12.39 -17.96
C SER A 80 -24.95 12.68 -18.09
N LEU A 81 -25.75 12.46 -17.05
CA LEU A 81 -27.17 12.81 -17.08
C LEU A 81 -27.37 14.33 -17.15
N PHE A 82 -26.55 15.11 -16.43
CA PHE A 82 -26.55 16.57 -16.55
C PHE A 82 -26.31 17.04 -18.00
N TYR A 83 -25.53 16.29 -18.77
CA TYR A 83 -25.29 16.59 -20.18
C TYR A 83 -26.50 16.30 -21.09
N TYR A 84 -27.29 15.26 -20.79
CA TYR A 84 -28.46 14.93 -21.60
C TYR A 84 -29.66 15.86 -21.36
N MET A 85 -29.62 16.71 -20.34
CA MET A 85 -30.67 17.69 -20.06
C MET A 85 -30.51 18.93 -20.95
N ARG A 86 -31.42 19.07 -21.92
CA ARG A 86 -31.42 20.08 -23.00
C ARG A 86 -31.09 21.52 -22.59
N PRO A 87 -31.65 22.09 -21.49
CA PRO A 87 -31.36 23.48 -21.10
C PRO A 87 -29.91 23.72 -20.67
N LEU A 88 -29.18 22.69 -20.21
CA LEU A 88 -27.80 22.79 -19.76
C LEU A 88 -26.80 22.36 -20.85
N TYR A 89 -27.26 21.63 -21.86
CA TYR A 89 -26.44 21.30 -23.03
C TYR A 89 -26.17 22.54 -23.89
N ASP A 90 -27.16 23.41 -24.06
CA ASP A 90 -27.03 24.64 -24.85
C ASP A 90 -26.04 25.64 -24.21
N ASP A 91 -25.92 25.65 -22.88
CA ASP A 91 -24.96 26.49 -22.13
C ASP A 91 -23.53 25.90 -22.03
N PHE A 92 -23.37 24.57 -22.09
CA PHE A 92 -22.09 23.89 -21.75
C PHE A 92 -21.58 22.86 -22.78
N GLY A 93 -22.28 22.63 -23.90
CA GLY A 93 -22.18 21.43 -24.75
C GLY A 93 -20.78 21.03 -25.25
N GLY A 94 -19.91 21.98 -25.58
CA GLY A 94 -18.51 21.71 -25.95
C GLY A 94 -17.57 21.47 -24.76
N ASN A 95 -17.91 22.01 -23.58
CA ASN A 95 -17.08 21.98 -22.38
C ASN A 95 -17.46 20.85 -21.40
N ALA A 96 -18.57 20.16 -21.61
CA ALA A 96 -19.03 19.06 -20.76
C ALA A 96 -18.03 17.89 -20.67
N MET A 97 -17.22 17.68 -21.71
CA MET A 97 -16.11 16.71 -21.69
C MET A 97 -15.16 16.96 -20.51
N TRP A 98 -14.93 18.23 -20.13
CA TRP A 98 -14.08 18.58 -19.00
C TRP A 98 -14.65 18.14 -17.66
N ALA A 99 -15.97 18.11 -17.50
CA ALA A 99 -16.62 17.63 -16.27
C ALA A 99 -16.43 16.12 -16.13
N VAL A 100 -16.71 15.34 -17.19
CA VAL A 100 -16.52 13.87 -17.21
C VAL A 100 -15.05 13.51 -16.99
N MET A 101 -14.14 14.14 -17.73
CA MET A 101 -12.70 13.95 -17.55
C MET A 101 -12.24 14.32 -16.14
N THR A 102 -12.86 15.33 -15.51
CA THR A 102 -12.55 15.69 -14.13
C THR A 102 -12.93 14.56 -13.19
N VAL A 103 -14.14 14.00 -13.28
CA VAL A 103 -14.55 12.85 -12.46
C VAL A 103 -13.54 11.71 -12.58
N VAL A 104 -13.20 11.31 -13.81
CA VAL A 104 -12.25 10.19 -14.04
C VAL A 104 -10.89 10.44 -13.41
N VAL A 105 -10.38 11.68 -13.46
CA VAL A 105 -9.00 11.98 -13.04
C VAL A 105 -8.91 12.30 -11.54
N VAL A 106 -9.96 12.88 -10.94
CA VAL A 106 -9.94 13.35 -9.54
C VAL A 106 -10.52 12.36 -8.54
N PHE A 107 -11.43 11.47 -8.96
CA PHE A 107 -12.09 10.54 -8.05
C PHE A 107 -11.08 9.45 -7.64
N GLU A 108 -10.83 9.36 -6.34
CA GLU A 108 -9.82 8.48 -5.76
C GLU A 108 -10.45 7.60 -4.67
N TYR A 109 -9.74 6.52 -4.30
CA TYR A 109 -10.25 5.53 -3.33
C TYR A 109 -10.64 6.16 -1.99
N THR A 110 -9.84 7.13 -1.51
CA THR A 110 -10.08 7.82 -0.25
C THR A 110 -10.66 9.22 -0.46
N VAL A 111 -11.42 9.69 0.53
CA VAL A 111 -11.97 11.05 0.57
C VAL A 111 -10.84 12.08 0.49
N GLY A 112 -9.80 11.95 1.32
CA GLY A 112 -8.67 12.88 1.33
C GLY A 112 -7.93 12.98 -0.01
N ALA A 113 -7.75 11.86 -0.72
CA ALA A 113 -7.14 11.86 -2.05
C ALA A 113 -8.03 12.57 -3.09
N THR A 114 -9.35 12.35 -3.01
CA THR A 114 -10.33 13.01 -3.89
C THR A 114 -10.34 14.52 -3.64
N PHE A 115 -10.36 14.96 -2.38
CA PHE A 115 -10.27 16.37 -2.00
C PHE A 115 -8.97 17.01 -2.48
N TYR A 116 -7.84 16.33 -2.23
CA TYR A 116 -6.52 16.75 -2.70
C TYR A 116 -6.53 17.00 -4.21
N LYS A 117 -7.03 16.05 -5.01
CA LYS A 117 -7.06 16.20 -6.47
C LYS A 117 -8.06 17.26 -6.92
N CYS A 118 -9.24 17.33 -6.32
CA CYS A 118 -10.26 18.34 -6.66
C CYS A 118 -9.75 19.77 -6.42
N ILE A 119 -9.20 20.04 -5.24
CA ILE A 119 -8.68 21.38 -4.90
C ILE A 119 -7.51 21.75 -5.81
N ASN A 120 -6.57 20.82 -6.00
CA ASN A 120 -5.45 21.05 -6.92
C ASN A 120 -5.90 21.27 -8.37
N ARG A 121 -6.93 20.55 -8.83
CA ARG A 121 -7.51 20.70 -10.17
C ARG A 121 -8.04 22.12 -10.36
N VAL A 122 -8.89 22.59 -9.45
CA VAL A 122 -9.52 23.92 -9.53
C VAL A 122 -8.47 25.02 -9.46
N ILE A 123 -7.57 24.97 -8.46
CA ILE A 123 -6.54 26.00 -8.27
C ILE A 123 -5.58 26.04 -9.46
N ALA A 124 -5.10 24.88 -9.92
CA ALA A 124 -4.15 24.82 -11.04
C ALA A 124 -4.80 25.30 -12.34
N THR A 125 -6.06 24.92 -12.60
CA THR A 125 -6.77 25.40 -13.79
C THR A 125 -7.04 26.90 -13.73
N PHE A 126 -7.43 27.43 -12.57
CA PHE A 126 -7.61 28.87 -12.38
C PHE A 126 -6.30 29.64 -12.62
N LEU A 127 -5.20 29.23 -11.97
CA LEU A 127 -3.90 29.87 -12.13
C LEU A 127 -3.39 29.80 -13.57
N ALA A 128 -3.53 28.64 -14.22
CA ALA A 128 -3.14 28.46 -15.61
C ALA A 128 -4.00 29.29 -16.57
N GLY A 129 -5.32 29.36 -16.33
CA GLY A 129 -6.23 30.19 -17.11
C GLY A 129 -5.91 31.68 -16.97
N ALA A 130 -5.76 32.16 -15.73
CA ALA A 130 -5.43 33.55 -15.44
C ALA A 130 -4.09 33.97 -16.06
N LEU A 131 -3.04 33.16 -15.91
CA LEU A 131 -1.74 33.42 -16.54
C LEU A 131 -1.84 33.34 -18.07
N GLY A 132 -2.56 32.37 -18.62
CA GLY A 132 -2.77 32.24 -20.06
C GLY A 132 -3.45 33.47 -20.67
N VAL A 133 -4.50 33.98 -20.02
CA VAL A 133 -5.18 35.22 -20.42
C VAL A 133 -4.23 36.41 -20.30
N GLY A 134 -3.51 36.56 -19.18
CA GLY A 134 -2.57 37.66 -18.98
C GLY A 134 -1.48 37.72 -20.06
N ILE A 135 -0.91 36.57 -20.43
CA ILE A 135 0.11 36.49 -21.47
C ILE A 135 -0.47 36.78 -22.86
N HIS A 136 -1.70 36.33 -23.13
CA HIS A 136 -2.38 36.66 -24.36
C HIS A 136 -2.57 38.18 -24.52
N LEU A 137 -2.99 38.87 -23.45
CA LEU A 137 -3.15 40.33 -23.47
C LEU A 137 -1.83 41.05 -23.76
N VAL A 138 -0.72 40.60 -23.17
CA VAL A 138 0.63 41.13 -23.45
C VAL A 138 1.05 40.85 -24.89
N ALA A 139 0.76 39.65 -25.40
CA ALA A 139 1.11 39.24 -26.75
C ALA A 139 0.33 40.03 -27.82
N GLU A 140 -0.94 40.36 -27.57
CA GLU A 140 -1.75 41.20 -28.47
C GLU A 140 -1.23 42.64 -28.56
N GLN A 141 -0.76 43.21 -27.46
CA GLN A 141 -0.15 44.55 -27.46
C GLN A 141 1.19 44.59 -28.21
N SER A 142 1.83 43.44 -28.42
CA SER A 142 3.16 43.33 -29.03
C SER A 142 3.14 43.17 -30.56
N GLY A 143 1.97 43.07 -31.17
CA GLY A 143 1.79 42.91 -32.63
C GLY A 143 1.85 41.47 -33.14
N ASP A 144 1.26 41.23 -34.31
CA ASP A 144 0.96 39.88 -34.83
C ASP A 144 2.19 39.00 -35.10
N GLN A 145 3.33 39.60 -35.46
CA GLN A 145 4.58 38.85 -35.70
C GLN A 145 5.22 38.34 -34.40
N LEU A 146 5.12 39.11 -33.32
CA LEU A 146 5.72 38.75 -32.01
C LEU A 146 4.77 37.89 -31.17
N LYS A 147 3.46 37.94 -31.41
CA LYS A 147 2.44 37.15 -30.72
C LYS A 147 2.79 35.65 -30.59
N PRO A 148 3.08 34.90 -31.67
CA PRO A 148 3.41 33.48 -31.56
C PRO A 148 4.75 33.22 -30.83
N ILE A 149 5.71 34.14 -30.94
CA ILE A 149 7.02 34.03 -30.28
C ILE A 149 6.85 34.18 -28.76
N ILE A 150 6.10 35.20 -28.32
CA ILE A 150 5.82 35.47 -26.91
C ILE A 150 5.06 34.29 -26.28
N LEU A 151 4.03 33.76 -26.97
CA LEU A 151 3.29 32.60 -26.50
C LEU A 151 4.19 31.36 -26.42
N GLY A 152 5.04 31.11 -27.41
CA GLY A 152 5.97 29.99 -27.41
C GLY A 152 7.00 30.04 -26.28
N ILE A 153 7.64 31.20 -26.07
CA ILE A 153 8.59 31.43 -24.98
C ILE A 153 7.90 31.26 -23.62
N SER A 154 6.67 31.79 -23.49
CA SER A 154 5.89 31.68 -22.26
C SER A 154 5.56 30.22 -21.91
N VAL A 155 5.06 29.44 -22.88
CA VAL A 155 4.82 28.00 -22.71
C VAL A 155 6.09 27.29 -22.28
N PHE A 156 7.22 27.55 -22.96
CA PHE A 156 8.50 26.96 -22.60
C PHE A 156 8.91 27.28 -21.16
N LEU A 157 8.87 28.56 -20.76
CA LEU A 157 9.31 28.99 -19.42
C LEU A 157 8.42 28.43 -18.31
N PHE A 158 7.10 28.60 -18.40
CA PHE A 158 6.19 28.16 -17.34
C PHE A 158 6.06 26.63 -17.28
N ALA A 159 6.06 25.93 -18.42
CA ALA A 159 6.06 24.47 -18.41
C ALA A 159 7.37 23.91 -17.83
N SER A 160 8.51 24.51 -18.15
CA SER A 160 9.81 24.13 -17.59
C SER A 160 9.88 24.41 -16.09
N ALA A 161 9.45 25.59 -15.64
CA ALA A 161 9.41 25.96 -14.23
C ALA A 161 8.48 25.05 -13.42
N ALA A 162 7.26 24.80 -13.92
CA ALA A 162 6.32 23.90 -13.28
C ALA A 162 6.85 22.46 -13.23
N THR A 163 7.49 21.98 -14.31
CA THR A 163 8.12 20.65 -14.34
C THR A 163 9.27 20.57 -13.35
N PHE A 164 10.13 21.58 -13.30
CA PHE A 164 11.25 21.63 -12.36
C PHE A 164 10.78 21.62 -10.90
N SER A 165 9.69 22.34 -10.60
CA SER A 165 9.10 22.36 -9.26
C SER A 165 8.72 20.96 -8.74
N ARG A 166 8.41 20.02 -9.63
CA ARG A 166 8.06 18.63 -9.27
C ARG A 166 9.26 17.81 -8.78
N PHE A 167 10.49 18.26 -9.00
CA PHE A 167 11.67 17.64 -8.41
C PHE A 167 11.91 18.08 -6.96
N ILE A 168 11.30 19.18 -6.53
CA ILE A 168 11.39 19.65 -5.15
C ILE A 168 10.49 18.77 -4.27
N PRO A 169 11.03 18.00 -3.30
CA PRO A 169 10.25 17.00 -2.56
C PRO A 169 9.02 17.57 -1.83
N SER A 170 9.13 18.78 -1.28
CA SER A 170 8.03 19.46 -0.57
C SER A 170 6.89 19.87 -1.49
N VAL A 171 7.21 20.28 -2.73
CA VAL A 171 6.22 20.63 -3.77
C VAL A 171 5.63 19.35 -4.34
N LYS A 172 6.45 18.36 -4.70
CA LYS A 172 6.00 17.06 -5.21
C LYS A 172 4.98 16.42 -4.29
N ALA A 173 5.27 16.34 -2.99
CA ALA A 173 4.37 15.75 -2.02
C ALA A 173 2.99 16.46 -1.96
N ARG A 174 2.92 17.76 -2.25
CA ARG A 174 1.69 18.57 -2.04
C ARG A 174 0.98 19.01 -3.30
N PHE A 175 1.67 19.07 -4.43
CA PHE A 175 1.20 19.77 -5.62
C PHE A 175 1.60 19.06 -6.91
N ASP A 176 2.14 17.82 -6.90
CA ASP A 176 2.54 17.13 -8.13
C ASP A 176 1.40 17.03 -9.15
N TYR A 177 0.20 16.64 -8.70
CA TYR A 177 -0.99 16.62 -9.54
C TYR A 177 -1.35 18.03 -10.04
N GLY A 178 -1.33 19.04 -9.16
CA GLY A 178 -1.59 20.43 -9.51
C GLY A 178 -0.62 20.97 -10.56
N ALA A 179 0.68 20.69 -10.44
CA ALA A 179 1.70 21.07 -11.42
C ALA A 179 1.42 20.42 -12.78
N MET A 180 1.04 19.14 -12.83
CA MET A 180 0.63 18.50 -14.10
C MET A 180 -0.58 19.16 -14.72
N ILE A 181 -1.62 19.46 -13.93
CA ILE A 181 -2.82 20.14 -14.42
C ILE A 181 -2.50 21.56 -14.88
N PHE A 182 -1.63 22.26 -14.17
CA PHE A 182 -1.17 23.59 -14.53
C PHE A 182 -0.50 23.57 -15.90
N ILE A 183 0.49 22.70 -16.12
CA ILE A 183 1.19 22.55 -17.40
C ILE A 183 0.18 22.24 -18.52
N LEU A 184 -0.68 21.24 -18.32
CA LEU A 184 -1.67 20.85 -19.33
C LEU A 184 -2.62 21.99 -19.68
N THR A 185 -3.15 22.67 -18.66
CA THR A 185 -4.13 23.74 -18.84
C THR A 185 -3.47 24.96 -19.49
N PHE A 186 -2.32 25.37 -18.98
CA PHE A 186 -1.60 26.56 -19.44
C PHE A 186 -1.17 26.39 -20.89
N SER A 187 -0.59 25.25 -21.26
CA SER A 187 -0.23 24.94 -22.64
C SER A 187 -1.46 24.93 -23.55
N LEU A 188 -2.57 24.33 -23.12
CA LEU A 188 -3.80 24.30 -23.93
C LEU A 188 -4.38 25.70 -24.14
N VAL A 189 -4.49 26.51 -23.08
CA VAL A 189 -5.01 27.89 -23.15
C VAL A 189 -4.11 28.77 -24.01
N SER A 190 -2.79 28.66 -23.85
CA SER A 190 -1.82 29.47 -24.59
C SER A 190 -1.80 29.13 -26.09
N VAL A 191 -1.89 27.84 -26.44
CA VAL A 191 -1.91 27.38 -27.84
C VAL A 191 -3.29 27.65 -28.48
N SER A 192 -4.37 27.44 -27.74
CA SER A 192 -5.74 27.66 -28.23
C SER A 192 -6.07 29.15 -28.35
N GLY A 193 -5.48 30.00 -27.50
CA GLY A 193 -5.61 31.46 -27.56
C GLY A 193 -5.11 32.09 -28.85
N TYR A 194 -4.23 31.41 -29.58
CA TYR A 194 -3.86 31.86 -30.92
C TYR A 194 -5.03 31.78 -31.93
N ARG A 195 -6.04 30.93 -31.70
CA ARG A 195 -7.11 30.64 -32.66
C ARG A 195 -8.51 31.11 -32.27
N VAL A 196 -8.73 31.51 -31.02
CA VAL A 196 -10.09 31.79 -30.48
C VAL A 196 -10.15 33.21 -29.92
N VAL A 197 -11.11 34.00 -30.40
CA VAL A 197 -11.28 35.43 -30.06
C VAL A 197 -11.86 35.64 -28.65
N GLU A 198 -12.64 34.69 -28.13
CA GLU A 198 -13.30 34.79 -26.82
C GLU A 198 -12.67 33.88 -25.75
N LEU A 199 -11.39 34.10 -25.45
CA LEU A 199 -10.63 33.30 -24.47
C LEU A 199 -11.19 33.35 -23.05
N PHE A 200 -11.77 34.47 -22.66
CA PHE A 200 -12.30 34.67 -21.32
C PHE A 200 -13.54 33.80 -21.07
N GLU A 201 -14.49 33.76 -22.03
CA GLU A 201 -15.68 32.92 -21.92
C GLU A 201 -15.32 31.43 -21.94
N LEU A 202 -14.40 31.03 -22.82
CA LEU A 202 -13.89 29.66 -22.86
C LEU A 202 -13.25 29.24 -21.53
N ALA A 203 -12.42 30.10 -20.93
CA ALA A 203 -11.76 29.83 -19.66
C ALA A 203 -12.76 29.77 -18.49
N HIS A 204 -13.71 30.70 -18.45
CA HIS A 204 -14.76 30.74 -17.43
C HIS A 204 -15.65 29.50 -17.48
N MET A 205 -16.10 29.10 -18.67
CA MET A 205 -16.92 27.92 -18.86
C MET A 205 -16.18 26.64 -18.47
N ARG A 206 -14.91 26.52 -18.84
CA ARG A 206 -14.07 25.37 -18.45
C ARG A 206 -13.86 25.31 -16.94
N LEU A 207 -13.61 26.44 -16.29
CA LEU A 207 -13.47 26.48 -14.83
C LEU A 207 -14.77 26.09 -14.14
N SER A 208 -15.91 26.58 -14.64
CA SER A 208 -17.25 26.29 -14.11
C SER A 208 -17.61 24.81 -14.25
N THR A 209 -17.40 24.19 -15.41
CA THR A 209 -17.68 22.75 -15.60
C THR A 209 -16.76 21.85 -14.77
N ILE A 210 -15.49 22.23 -14.61
CA ILE A 210 -14.55 21.56 -13.69
C ILE A 210 -15.05 21.71 -12.24
N ALA A 211 -15.47 22.90 -11.83
CA ALA A 211 -15.98 23.15 -10.48
C ALA A 211 -17.22 22.28 -10.19
N ILE A 212 -18.16 22.19 -11.13
CA ILE A 212 -19.34 21.30 -11.02
C ILE A 212 -18.90 19.84 -10.88
N GLY A 213 -18.01 19.36 -11.75
CA GLY A 213 -17.48 17.99 -11.69
C GLY A 213 -16.80 17.68 -10.35
N THR A 214 -15.94 18.58 -9.85
CA THR A 214 -15.27 18.42 -8.54
C THR A 214 -16.26 18.44 -7.38
N SER A 215 -17.27 19.31 -7.41
CA SER A 215 -18.28 19.42 -6.36
C SER A 215 -19.07 18.12 -6.26
N LEU A 216 -19.49 17.55 -7.40
CA LEU A 216 -20.15 16.25 -7.41
C LEU A 216 -19.24 15.13 -6.88
N CYS A 217 -17.96 15.09 -7.27
CA CYS A 217 -17.02 14.09 -6.76
C CYS A 217 -16.92 14.14 -5.23
N ILE A 218 -16.80 15.36 -4.69
CA ILE A 218 -16.75 15.60 -3.25
C ILE A 218 -18.06 15.15 -2.57
N LEU A 219 -19.21 15.51 -3.13
CA LEU A 219 -20.52 15.12 -2.58
C LEU A 219 -20.69 13.60 -2.57
N VAL A 220 -20.41 12.92 -3.68
CA VAL A 220 -20.58 11.47 -3.77
C VAL A 220 -19.61 10.74 -2.85
N THR A 221 -18.34 11.16 -2.77
CA THR A 221 -17.35 10.48 -1.90
C THR A 221 -17.65 10.67 -0.41
N MET A 222 -18.22 11.81 -0.03
CA MET A 222 -18.57 12.14 1.36
C MET A 222 -19.87 11.46 1.82
N LEU A 223 -20.91 11.44 0.96
CA LEU A 223 -22.25 10.97 1.35
C LEU A 223 -22.39 9.45 1.31
N PHE A 224 -21.78 8.79 0.33
CA PHE A 224 -21.92 7.34 0.17
C PHE A 224 -20.72 6.62 0.79
N CYS A 225 -20.88 6.02 1.99
CA CYS A 225 -19.89 5.15 2.66
C CYS A 225 -18.42 5.67 2.59
N PRO A 226 -18.09 6.81 3.22
CA PRO A 226 -16.79 7.46 3.07
C PRO A 226 -15.63 6.56 3.53
N VAL A 227 -14.56 6.52 2.74
CA VAL A 227 -13.31 5.84 3.09
C VAL A 227 -12.26 6.91 3.37
N TRP A 228 -11.83 6.99 4.63
CA TRP A 228 -10.92 8.03 5.10
C TRP A 228 -9.46 7.54 5.06
N ALA A 229 -8.58 8.31 4.43
CA ALA A 229 -7.14 8.05 4.40
C ALA A 229 -6.54 8.05 5.81
N GLY A 230 -7.03 8.90 6.71
CA GLY A 230 -6.63 8.91 8.10
C GLY A 230 -6.93 7.59 8.83
N CYS A 231 -8.13 7.04 8.61
CA CYS A 231 -8.51 5.72 9.14
C CYS A 231 -7.65 4.60 8.57
N GLU A 232 -7.38 4.59 7.26
CA GLU A 232 -6.54 3.57 6.62
C GLU A 232 -5.10 3.63 7.11
N LEU A 233 -4.52 4.83 7.26
CA LEU A 233 -3.19 5.00 7.84
C LEU A 233 -3.13 4.47 9.28
N HIS A 234 -4.15 4.79 10.07
CA HIS A 234 -4.24 4.34 11.45
C HIS A 234 -4.31 2.82 11.56
N HIS A 235 -5.14 2.20 10.72
CA HIS A 235 -5.25 0.75 10.65
C HIS A 235 -3.95 0.09 10.16
N LEU A 236 -3.29 0.69 9.17
CA LEU A 236 -2.01 0.21 8.65
C LEU A 236 -0.92 0.22 9.72
N ILE A 237 -0.80 1.28 10.52
CA ILE A 237 0.17 1.33 11.62
C ILE A 237 -0.13 0.27 12.67
N HIS A 238 -1.39 0.08 13.05
CA HIS A 238 -1.81 -1.00 13.95
C HIS A 238 -1.42 -2.38 13.40
N GLN A 239 -1.77 -2.67 12.15
CA GLN A 239 -1.43 -3.94 11.50
C GLN A 239 0.08 -4.17 11.40
N ASN A 240 0.85 -3.10 11.15
CA ASN A 240 2.31 -3.19 11.08
C ASN A 240 2.91 -3.56 12.45
N MET A 241 2.36 -3.05 13.56
CA MET A 241 2.79 -3.46 14.92
C MET A 241 2.51 -4.94 15.18
N GLU A 242 1.29 -5.41 14.88
CA GLU A 242 0.90 -6.82 15.04
C GLU A 242 1.79 -7.75 14.19
N LYS A 243 1.95 -7.44 12.89
CA LYS A 243 2.80 -8.23 11.98
C LYS A 243 4.25 -8.27 12.43
N LEU A 244 4.77 -7.15 12.95
CA LEU A 244 6.13 -7.10 13.47
C LEU A 244 6.29 -7.98 14.72
N ALA A 245 5.32 -7.93 15.63
CA ALA A 245 5.30 -8.77 16.83
C ALA A 245 5.22 -10.26 16.46
N ASP A 246 4.34 -10.61 15.52
CA ASP A 246 4.18 -11.98 15.02
C ASP A 246 5.41 -12.50 14.28
N SER A 247 6.11 -11.63 13.53
CA SER A 247 7.37 -12.00 12.88
C SER A 247 8.50 -12.21 13.88
N LEU A 248 8.59 -11.37 14.92
CA LEU A 248 9.57 -11.55 16.00
C LEU A 248 9.35 -12.88 16.72
N ASP A 249 8.10 -13.16 17.08
CA ASP A 249 7.66 -14.41 17.72
C ASP A 249 8.05 -15.64 16.89
N GLY A 250 7.69 -15.63 15.60
CA GLY A 250 8.01 -16.72 14.69
C GLY A 250 9.52 -16.92 14.51
N CYS A 251 10.28 -15.83 14.35
CA CYS A 251 11.72 -15.91 14.14
C CYS A 251 12.47 -16.46 15.35
N VAL A 252 12.14 -15.98 16.55
CA VAL A 252 12.82 -16.43 17.77
C VAL A 252 12.42 -17.88 18.08
N THR A 253 11.14 -18.22 17.93
CA THR A 253 10.66 -19.58 18.13
C THR A 253 11.36 -20.55 17.19
N GLU A 254 11.41 -20.28 15.88
CA GLU A 254 12.08 -21.14 14.90
C GLU A 254 13.59 -21.25 15.18
N TYR A 255 14.26 -20.15 15.57
CA TYR A 255 15.69 -20.19 15.90
C TYR A 255 16.01 -21.07 17.12
N PHE A 256 15.09 -21.25 18.07
CA PHE A 256 15.33 -22.07 19.25
C PHE A 256 14.59 -23.42 19.25
N LYS A 257 13.82 -23.73 18.20
CA LYS A 257 13.13 -25.01 18.01
C LYS A 257 14.10 -26.10 17.50
N GLU A 258 13.87 -27.34 17.92
CA GLU A 258 14.66 -28.52 17.51
C GLU A 258 14.07 -29.28 16.31
N ASN A 259 12.80 -29.03 15.91
CA ASN A 259 12.09 -29.72 14.83
C ASN A 259 11.57 -28.77 13.75
N GLY A 260 11.45 -29.27 12.51
CA GLY A 260 11.19 -28.51 11.27
C GLY A 260 9.95 -27.60 11.26
N SER A 261 9.98 -26.61 10.34
CA SER A 261 8.99 -25.54 10.23
C SER A 261 7.71 -25.95 9.51
N GLU A 262 6.59 -25.54 10.08
CA GLU A 262 5.28 -25.53 9.42
C GLU A 262 5.18 -24.36 8.42
N GLU A 263 4.44 -24.55 7.33
CA GLU A 263 4.31 -23.53 6.27
C GLU A 263 3.65 -22.22 6.76
N ASP A 264 2.69 -22.33 7.68
CA ASP A 264 2.01 -21.18 8.27
C ASP A 264 2.93 -20.35 9.18
N LEU A 265 3.86 -21.01 9.88
CA LEU A 265 4.89 -20.32 10.68
C LEU A 265 5.83 -19.51 9.78
N LYS A 266 6.23 -20.06 8.62
CA LYS A 266 7.07 -19.33 7.65
C LYS A 266 6.37 -18.09 7.10
N LYS A 267 5.06 -18.15 6.85
CA LYS A 267 4.28 -16.97 6.42
C LYS A 267 4.22 -15.92 7.53
N LYS A 268 3.97 -16.32 8.78
CA LYS A 268 3.94 -15.45 9.96
C LYS A 268 5.30 -14.76 10.21
N MET A 269 6.40 -15.51 10.07
CA MET A 269 7.78 -15.02 10.19
C MET A 269 8.13 -13.92 9.19
N GLN A 270 7.54 -13.93 8.00
CA GLN A 270 7.82 -12.95 6.95
C GLN A 270 6.92 -11.70 6.99
N GLY A 271 6.06 -11.57 8.01
CA GLY A 271 5.19 -10.40 8.19
C GLY A 271 5.93 -9.06 8.27
N TYR A 272 7.19 -9.04 8.74
CA TYR A 272 8.04 -7.85 8.77
C TYR A 272 8.25 -7.23 7.37
N LYS A 273 8.17 -8.03 6.30
CA LYS A 273 8.26 -7.52 4.91
C LYS A 273 7.13 -6.56 4.57
N CYS A 274 5.94 -6.75 5.15
CA CYS A 274 4.85 -5.78 5.00
C CYS A 274 5.23 -4.41 5.59
N VAL A 275 5.92 -4.42 6.74
CA VAL A 275 6.37 -3.20 7.43
C VAL A 275 7.48 -2.50 6.64
N LEU A 276 8.43 -3.26 6.07
CA LEU A 276 9.48 -2.69 5.23
C LEU A 276 8.93 -2.00 3.98
N ASN A 277 7.89 -2.57 3.37
CA ASN A 277 7.28 -2.06 2.15
C ASN A 277 6.17 -1.00 2.39
N SER A 278 5.86 -0.64 3.64
CA SER A 278 4.73 0.25 3.93
C SER A 278 5.02 1.74 3.73
N LYS A 279 6.29 2.15 3.60
CA LYS A 279 6.70 3.57 3.62
C LYS A 279 5.91 4.45 2.63
N ALA A 280 5.81 4.03 1.36
CA ALA A 280 5.14 4.83 0.34
C ALA A 280 3.62 4.95 0.60
N ALA A 281 2.99 3.88 1.10
CA ALA A 281 1.59 3.89 1.48
C ALA A 281 1.34 4.81 2.68
N GLU A 282 2.20 4.74 3.71
CA GLU A 282 2.12 5.61 4.88
C GLU A 282 2.25 7.10 4.53
N GLU A 283 3.26 7.45 3.73
CA GLU A 283 3.51 8.83 3.30
C GLU A 283 2.34 9.38 2.47
N SER A 284 1.82 8.56 1.54
CA SER A 284 0.68 8.91 0.69
C SER A 284 -0.59 9.13 1.52
N MET A 285 -0.94 8.17 2.40
CA MET A 285 -2.13 8.28 3.25
C MET A 285 -2.02 9.45 4.24
N ALA A 286 -0.85 9.67 4.84
CA ALA A 286 -0.62 10.81 5.74
C ALA A 286 -0.75 12.15 5.01
N ASN A 287 -0.38 12.21 3.74
CA ASN A 287 -0.57 13.41 2.93
C ASN A 287 -2.06 13.64 2.64
N PHE A 288 -2.79 12.61 2.23
CA PHE A 288 -4.22 12.69 1.94
C PHE A 288 -5.07 13.00 3.18
N ALA A 289 -4.75 12.41 4.33
CA ALA A 289 -5.47 12.62 5.59
C ALA A 289 -5.46 14.08 6.07
N ARG A 290 -4.53 14.91 5.57
CA ARG A 290 -4.48 16.35 5.88
C ARG A 290 -5.53 17.17 5.15
N TRP A 291 -6.07 16.65 4.06
CA TRP A 291 -7.12 17.29 3.26
C TRP A 291 -8.52 16.90 3.74
N GLU A 292 -8.61 15.97 4.68
CA GLU A 292 -9.88 15.47 5.19
C GLU A 292 -10.48 16.44 6.22
N PRO A 293 -11.79 16.69 6.18
CA PRO A 293 -12.49 17.31 7.30
C PRO A 293 -12.40 16.42 8.56
N THR A 294 -12.73 17.00 9.72
CA THR A 294 -12.87 16.27 10.98
C THR A 294 -13.82 15.08 10.79
N HIS A 295 -13.38 13.89 11.20
CA HIS A 295 -14.17 12.67 11.08
C HIS A 295 -13.83 11.67 12.19
N GLY A 296 -14.83 10.91 12.65
CA GLY A 296 -14.66 9.89 13.67
C GLY A 296 -13.97 10.43 14.94
N ARG A 297 -12.77 9.92 15.23
CA ARG A 297 -11.94 10.35 16.37
C ARG A 297 -10.77 11.25 15.97
N PHE A 298 -10.69 11.63 14.69
CA PHE A 298 -9.63 12.46 14.14
C PHE A 298 -10.11 13.90 14.03
N ASN A 299 -9.52 14.76 14.86
CA ASN A 299 -9.77 16.19 14.83
C ASN A 299 -9.10 16.86 13.61
N PHE A 300 -9.58 18.03 13.24
CA PHE A 300 -8.89 18.90 12.29
C PHE A 300 -7.44 19.14 12.74
N ARG A 301 -6.48 19.06 11.81
CA ARG A 301 -5.02 19.13 12.08
C ARG A 301 -4.48 18.03 13.01
N HIS A 302 -5.08 16.83 12.98
CA HIS A 302 -4.52 15.65 13.64
C HIS A 302 -3.02 15.46 13.32
N PRO A 303 -2.19 14.98 14.28
CA PRO A 303 -0.73 14.88 14.13
C PRO A 303 -0.26 13.73 13.22
N TRP A 304 -0.69 13.72 11.94
CA TRP A 304 -0.35 12.68 10.96
C TRP A 304 1.15 12.45 10.76
N LYS A 305 1.99 13.49 10.97
CA LYS A 305 3.45 13.35 10.94
C LYS A 305 3.98 12.35 11.97
N GLN A 306 3.29 12.18 13.11
CA GLN A 306 3.73 11.23 14.14
C GLN A 306 3.47 9.77 13.72
N TYR A 307 2.45 9.50 12.90
CA TYR A 307 2.25 8.18 12.30
C TYR A 307 3.44 7.79 11.41
N LEU A 308 3.99 8.74 10.65
CA LEU A 308 5.20 8.51 9.84
C LEU A 308 6.42 8.22 10.70
N LYS A 309 6.56 8.87 11.85
CA LYS A 309 7.65 8.58 12.80
C LYS A 309 7.49 7.19 13.42
N ILE A 310 6.28 6.81 13.82
CA ILE A 310 5.99 5.46 14.32
C ILE A 310 6.33 4.43 13.23
N GLY A 311 5.88 4.63 12.00
CA GLY A 311 6.20 3.75 10.87
C GLY A 311 7.71 3.64 10.62
N ALA A 312 8.45 4.74 10.73
CA ALA A 312 9.92 4.73 10.62
C ALA A 312 10.57 3.90 11.74
N SER A 313 10.13 4.06 12.99
CA SER A 313 10.60 3.25 14.12
C SER A 313 10.28 1.77 13.95
N LEU A 314 9.08 1.44 13.44
CA LEU A 314 8.68 0.06 13.14
C LEU A 314 9.54 -0.56 12.03
N ARG A 315 9.83 0.20 10.96
CA ARG A 315 10.77 -0.25 9.91
C ARG A 315 12.17 -0.49 10.44
N ASN A 316 12.66 0.37 11.33
CA ASN A 316 13.94 0.15 11.99
C ASN A 316 13.94 -1.19 12.74
N CYS A 317 12.88 -1.51 13.49
CA CYS A 317 12.77 -2.83 14.11
C CYS A 317 12.74 -3.97 13.07
N ALA A 318 12.00 -3.78 11.97
CA ALA A 318 11.86 -4.76 10.91
C ALA A 318 13.19 -5.13 10.24
N TYR A 319 14.12 -4.19 10.05
CA TYR A 319 15.47 -4.49 9.52
C TYR A 319 16.26 -5.44 10.43
N CYS A 320 16.11 -5.31 11.75
CA CYS A 320 16.75 -6.25 12.68
C CYS A 320 16.11 -7.64 12.61
N ILE A 321 14.78 -7.70 12.49
CA ILE A 321 14.06 -8.98 12.34
C ILE A 321 14.40 -9.64 11.00
N GLU A 322 14.61 -8.88 9.92
CA GLU A 322 15.09 -9.40 8.64
C GLU A 322 16.48 -10.03 8.77
N THR A 323 17.37 -9.36 9.51
CA THR A 323 18.72 -9.89 9.78
C THR A 323 18.65 -11.14 10.65
N LEU A 324 17.75 -11.17 11.64
CA LEU A 324 17.49 -12.34 12.47
C LEU A 324 16.94 -13.51 11.65
N ASN A 325 15.98 -13.25 10.76
CA ASN A 325 15.42 -14.26 9.86
C ASN A 325 16.51 -14.85 8.96
N SER A 326 17.42 -14.01 8.46
CA SER A 326 18.59 -14.47 7.70
C SER A 326 19.52 -15.37 8.53
N CYS A 327 19.64 -15.15 9.84
CA CYS A 327 20.40 -16.04 10.74
C CYS A 327 19.75 -17.42 10.93
N ILE A 328 18.42 -17.52 10.83
CA ILE A 328 17.70 -18.80 10.89
C ILE A 328 17.98 -19.63 9.64
N SER A 329 18.01 -18.97 8.47
CA SER A 329 18.28 -19.62 7.18
C SER A 329 19.77 -19.89 6.91
N SER A 330 20.67 -19.58 7.85
CA SER A 330 22.10 -19.77 7.67
C SER A 330 22.52 -21.23 7.86
N GLU A 331 23.42 -21.71 6.99
CA GLU A 331 24.03 -23.04 7.08
C GLU A 331 24.91 -23.21 8.33
N ILE A 332 25.46 -22.12 8.87
CA ILE A 332 26.32 -22.13 10.05
C ILE A 332 25.47 -21.73 11.27
N GLN A 333 24.91 -22.71 11.96
CA GLN A 333 24.17 -22.51 13.21
C GLN A 333 25.07 -22.68 14.44
N ALA A 334 24.69 -22.01 15.53
CA ALA A 334 25.39 -22.15 16.81
C ALA A 334 25.21 -23.57 17.39
N PRO A 335 26.19 -24.08 18.16
CA PRO A 335 26.10 -25.39 18.81
C PRO A 335 24.81 -25.55 19.64
N PRO A 336 24.14 -26.73 19.61
CA PRO A 336 22.88 -26.96 20.32
C PRO A 336 22.94 -26.68 21.83
N CYS A 337 24.05 -27.01 22.49
CA CYS A 337 24.25 -26.75 23.92
C CYS A 337 24.19 -25.24 24.25
N LEU A 338 24.79 -24.42 23.39
CA LEU A 338 24.85 -22.98 23.55
C LEU A 338 23.49 -22.33 23.22
N ARG A 339 22.79 -22.83 22.18
CA ARG A 339 21.41 -22.43 21.90
C ARG A 339 20.49 -22.73 23.07
N LYS A 340 20.60 -23.91 23.69
CA LYS A 340 19.81 -24.28 24.87
C LYS A 340 20.08 -23.37 26.08
N HIS A 341 21.34 -22.98 26.30
CA HIS A 341 21.71 -22.08 27.40
C HIS A 341 21.07 -20.69 27.28
N PHE A 342 21.00 -20.14 26.07
CA PHE A 342 20.42 -18.82 25.81
C PHE A 342 18.92 -18.86 25.49
N SER A 343 18.37 -20.01 25.11
CA SER A 343 16.98 -20.17 24.66
C SER A 343 15.98 -19.52 25.62
N ASN A 344 16.01 -19.91 26.91
CA ASN A 344 15.07 -19.37 27.90
C ASN A 344 15.17 -17.85 28.04
N LYS A 345 16.37 -17.27 28.03
CA LYS A 345 16.58 -15.83 28.21
C LYS A 345 16.18 -15.05 26.96
N CYS A 346 16.54 -15.54 25.77
CA CYS A 346 16.14 -14.94 24.50
C CYS A 346 14.63 -15.01 24.28
N MET A 347 14.00 -16.16 24.58
CA MET A 347 12.54 -16.33 24.50
C MET A 347 11.80 -15.42 25.49
N LYS A 348 12.35 -15.23 26.70
CA LYS A 348 11.78 -14.29 27.68
C LYS A 348 11.87 -12.84 27.20
N ALA A 349 13.05 -12.41 26.74
CA ALA A 349 13.26 -11.05 26.22
C ALA A 349 12.40 -10.76 24.98
N SER A 350 12.27 -11.74 24.07
CA SER A 350 11.40 -11.60 22.90
C SER A 350 9.92 -11.56 23.29
N SER A 351 9.47 -12.40 24.22
CA SER A 351 8.09 -12.42 24.70
C SER A 351 7.66 -11.07 25.29
N TYR A 352 8.50 -10.47 26.14
CA TYR A 352 8.21 -9.13 26.67
C TYR A 352 8.25 -8.03 25.59
N SER A 353 9.19 -8.12 24.65
CA SER A 353 9.24 -7.21 23.48
C SER A 353 7.95 -7.30 22.64
N ILE A 354 7.45 -8.51 22.40
CA ILE A 354 6.18 -8.80 21.70
C ILE A 354 4.99 -8.21 22.48
N ASN A 355 4.97 -8.38 23.81
CA ASN A 355 3.91 -7.87 24.67
C ASN A 355 3.85 -6.34 24.66
N VAL A 356 5.01 -5.66 24.59
CA VAL A 356 5.09 -4.20 24.41
C VAL A 356 4.50 -3.82 23.05
N LEU A 357 4.91 -4.46 21.95
CA LEU A 357 4.37 -4.16 20.61
C LEU A 357 2.85 -4.35 20.53
N LYS A 358 2.32 -5.44 21.08
CA LYS A 358 0.87 -5.70 21.14
C LYS A 358 0.13 -4.69 22.01
N GLU A 359 0.71 -4.26 23.13
CA GLU A 359 0.12 -3.21 23.96
C GLU A 359 0.07 -1.86 23.23
N LEU A 360 1.12 -1.53 22.48
CA LEU A 360 1.16 -0.34 21.63
C LEU A 360 0.12 -0.42 20.50
N ALA A 361 -0.04 -1.59 19.86
CA ALA A 361 -1.06 -1.83 18.86
C ALA A 361 -2.46 -1.55 19.44
N ILE A 362 -2.76 -2.12 20.62
CA ILE A 362 -4.02 -1.87 21.33
C ILE A 362 -4.20 -0.38 21.68
N THR A 363 -3.14 0.28 22.14
CA THR A 363 -3.12 1.71 22.48
C THR A 363 -3.50 2.58 21.27
N ILE A 364 -2.86 2.31 20.12
CA ILE A 364 -3.15 2.98 18.84
C ILE A 364 -4.59 2.70 18.44
N MET A 365 -4.97 1.43 18.28
CA MET A 365 -6.30 1.02 17.81
C MET A 365 -7.44 1.60 18.65
N LYS A 366 -7.26 1.65 19.98
CA LYS A 366 -8.27 2.21 20.89
C LYS A 366 -8.19 3.74 21.00
N MET A 367 -7.10 4.36 20.57
CA MET A 367 -6.76 5.77 20.82
C MET A 367 -6.90 6.16 22.31
N LYS A 368 -6.38 5.29 23.18
CA LYS A 368 -6.43 5.46 24.63
C LYS A 368 -5.06 5.19 25.21
N LYS A 369 -4.67 5.96 26.23
CA LYS A 369 -3.43 5.70 26.96
C LYS A 369 -3.54 4.35 27.66
N SER A 370 -2.53 3.51 27.49
CA SER A 370 -2.39 2.26 28.24
C SER A 370 -1.89 2.55 29.65
N SER A 371 -2.48 1.89 30.64
CA SER A 371 -2.02 1.90 32.03
C SER A 371 -0.87 0.93 32.29
N ASN A 372 -0.66 -0.06 31.40
CA ASN A 372 0.29 -1.15 31.60
C ASN A 372 1.57 -1.00 30.77
N ILE A 373 1.64 -0.02 29.85
CA ILE A 373 2.77 0.10 28.93
C ILE A 373 4.10 0.31 29.67
N ASP A 374 4.13 1.12 30.73
CA ASP A 374 5.35 1.38 31.49
C ASP A 374 5.83 0.15 32.25
N ILE A 375 4.90 -0.65 32.78
CA ILE A 375 5.20 -1.94 33.43
C ILE A 375 5.80 -2.91 32.42
N LYS A 376 5.17 -3.07 31.25
CA LYS A 376 5.65 -3.97 30.19
C LYS A 376 7.03 -3.56 29.66
N VAL A 377 7.31 -2.25 29.58
CA VAL A 377 8.63 -1.74 29.20
C VAL A 377 9.67 -2.05 30.27
N ALA A 378 9.33 -1.94 31.55
CA ALA A 378 10.23 -2.32 32.63
C ALA A 378 10.55 -3.83 32.60
N GLU A 379 9.55 -4.70 32.37
CA GLU A 379 9.74 -6.15 32.21
C GLU A 379 10.67 -6.48 31.04
N MET A 380 10.47 -5.81 29.89
CA MET A 380 11.32 -5.95 28.72
C MET A 380 12.77 -5.56 29.03
N ASN A 381 13.00 -4.41 29.66
CA ASN A 381 14.34 -3.94 30.02
C ASN A 381 15.03 -4.89 31.01
N PHE A 382 14.30 -5.39 32.01
CA PHE A 382 14.82 -6.37 32.96
C PHE A 382 15.27 -7.67 32.26
N ALA A 383 14.46 -8.22 31.36
CA ALA A 383 14.84 -9.42 30.61
C ALA A 383 16.04 -9.18 29.66
N VAL A 384 16.16 -7.96 29.14
CA VAL A 384 17.32 -7.54 28.35
C VAL A 384 18.58 -7.49 29.21
N GLU A 385 18.51 -6.98 30.44
CA GLU A 385 19.63 -6.99 31.40
C GLU A 385 20.06 -8.42 31.74
N GLU A 386 19.11 -9.31 32.05
CA GLU A 386 19.39 -10.74 32.27
C GLU A 386 20.10 -11.39 31.07
N LEU A 387 19.71 -11.01 29.85
CA LEU A 387 20.33 -11.51 28.62
C LEU A 387 21.75 -10.97 28.43
N VAL A 388 21.97 -9.69 28.73
CA VAL A 388 23.29 -9.04 28.69
C VAL A 388 24.24 -9.67 29.71
N ASP A 389 23.77 -9.93 30.93
CA ASP A 389 24.60 -10.54 31.97
C ASP A 389 24.92 -12.00 31.65
N ALA A 390 23.99 -12.74 31.04
CA ALA A 390 24.27 -14.06 30.50
C ALA A 390 25.36 -14.02 29.42
N LEU A 391 25.31 -13.03 28.51
CA LEU A 391 26.33 -12.85 27.49
C LEU A 391 27.71 -12.51 28.09
N LYS A 392 27.77 -11.70 29.15
CA LYS A 392 29.02 -11.39 29.88
C LYS A 392 29.56 -12.60 30.65
N SER A 393 28.67 -13.45 31.17
CA SER A 393 29.04 -14.66 31.92
C SER A 393 29.57 -15.79 31.03
N LEU A 394 29.57 -15.61 29.71
CA LEU A 394 30.05 -16.61 28.77
C LEU A 394 31.55 -16.87 28.99
N PRO A 395 31.97 -18.07 29.39
CA PRO A 395 33.38 -18.32 29.64
C PRO A 395 34.11 -18.41 28.30
N THR A 396 34.92 -17.39 28.01
CA THR A 396 35.79 -17.32 26.82
C THR A 396 36.77 -18.51 26.73
N THR A 397 36.96 -19.25 27.83
CA THR A 397 37.97 -20.29 28.02
C THR A 397 37.44 -21.73 28.12
N HIS A 398 36.15 -21.99 28.34
CA HIS A 398 35.65 -23.37 28.58
C HIS A 398 35.19 -24.15 27.34
N PHE A 399 34.96 -23.50 26.20
CA PHE A 399 34.52 -24.19 24.97
C PHE A 399 35.63 -24.98 24.25
N ILE A 400 36.87 -24.90 24.72
CA ILE A 400 38.04 -25.63 24.19
C ILE A 400 38.03 -27.11 24.64
N ALA A 401 37.40 -27.44 25.78
CA ALA A 401 37.55 -28.75 26.42
C ALA A 401 36.50 -29.79 26.01
N THR A 402 35.33 -29.39 25.52
CA THR A 402 34.23 -30.33 25.22
C THR A 402 34.32 -31.02 23.87
N THR A 403 35.28 -30.67 23.00
CA THR A 403 35.52 -31.41 21.74
C THR A 403 36.57 -32.51 21.85
N THR A 404 37.28 -32.62 22.97
CA THR A 404 38.31 -33.66 23.18
C THR A 404 37.88 -34.78 24.14
N GLY A 405 36.66 -34.72 24.70
CA GLY A 405 36.22 -35.60 25.78
C GLY A 405 35.47 -36.88 25.38
N GLU A 406 34.99 -37.02 24.14
CA GLU A 406 34.12 -38.17 23.75
C GLU A 406 34.75 -39.15 22.74
N GLU A 407 35.99 -38.98 22.30
CA GLU A 407 36.66 -39.92 21.38
C GLU A 407 37.90 -40.64 21.95
N SER A 408 38.07 -40.67 23.27
CA SER A 408 39.08 -41.54 23.91
C SER A 408 38.48 -42.88 24.31
N THR A 409 38.15 -43.72 23.32
CA THR A 409 38.29 -45.19 23.38
C THR A 409 37.94 -45.82 22.03
N LYS A 410 38.81 -45.63 21.04
CA LYS A 410 39.19 -46.64 20.02
C LYS A 410 40.17 -46.02 19.02
N ALA A 411 41.45 -46.02 19.38
CA ALA A 411 42.50 -45.87 18.39
C ALA A 411 42.68 -47.23 17.68
N LYS A 412 42.46 -47.26 16.36
CA LYS A 412 43.35 -47.98 15.42
C LYS A 412 43.08 -47.58 13.96
N ALA A 413 44.14 -47.00 13.38
CA ALA A 413 44.57 -47.04 11.98
C ALA A 413 43.59 -46.56 10.89
N GLU A 414 43.84 -45.38 10.34
CA GLU A 414 44.36 -45.16 8.97
C GLU A 414 44.35 -43.65 8.66
N GLY A 415 45.28 -43.19 7.83
CA GLY A 415 45.57 -41.78 7.63
C GLY A 415 44.72 -41.07 6.57
N VAL A 416 45.04 -39.78 6.45
CA VAL A 416 44.79 -38.84 5.34
C VAL A 416 43.69 -37.78 5.58
N GLU A 417 44.13 -36.55 5.28
CA GLU A 417 43.40 -35.34 4.90
C GLU A 417 42.94 -34.32 5.95
N GLY A 418 43.41 -33.09 5.72
CA GLY A 418 43.22 -31.93 6.58
C GLY A 418 41.77 -31.49 6.63
N SER A 419 41.20 -31.58 7.83
CA SER A 419 39.99 -30.86 8.21
C SER A 419 40.42 -29.56 8.88
N GLU A 420 40.33 -28.43 8.17
CA GLU A 420 40.29 -27.11 8.79
C GLU A 420 39.05 -27.03 9.69
N HIS A 421 39.19 -27.44 10.95
CA HIS A 421 38.14 -27.22 11.93
C HIS A 421 37.98 -25.70 12.16
N PRO A 422 36.80 -25.11 11.93
CA PRO A 422 36.58 -23.70 12.19
C PRO A 422 36.86 -23.43 13.67
N SER A 423 37.65 -22.38 13.93
CA SER A 423 38.07 -22.01 15.28
C SER A 423 36.86 -21.92 16.25
N PRO A 424 37.03 -22.21 17.55
CA PRO A 424 35.93 -22.19 18.53
C PRO A 424 35.13 -20.88 18.54
N ILE A 425 35.78 -19.77 18.18
CA ILE A 425 35.19 -18.43 18.07
C ILE A 425 34.18 -18.35 16.90
N ILE A 426 34.48 -18.98 15.76
CA ILE A 426 33.59 -19.00 14.58
C ILE A 426 32.26 -19.70 14.90
N LYS A 427 32.27 -20.69 15.81
CA LYS A 427 31.06 -21.44 16.21
C LYS A 427 30.15 -20.65 17.16
N VAL A 428 30.67 -19.69 17.91
CA VAL A 428 29.92 -18.87 18.88
C VAL A 428 29.33 -17.61 18.23
N LEU A 429 29.96 -17.12 17.16
CA LEU A 429 29.59 -15.90 16.44
C LEU A 429 28.11 -15.84 15.99
N PRO A 430 27.49 -16.90 15.43
CA PRO A 430 26.09 -16.86 15.04
C PRO A 430 25.15 -16.59 16.21
N LEU A 431 25.42 -17.16 17.40
CA LEU A 431 24.58 -16.91 18.57
C LEU A 431 24.77 -15.51 19.11
N VAL A 432 26.02 -15.04 19.21
CA VAL A 432 26.31 -13.65 19.63
C VAL A 432 25.61 -12.67 18.71
N LYS A 433 25.58 -12.92 17.40
CA LYS A 433 24.82 -12.12 16.44
C LYS A 433 23.32 -12.12 16.75
N VAL A 434 22.72 -13.28 17.02
CA VAL A 434 21.29 -13.38 17.36
C VAL A 434 20.97 -12.66 18.68
N VAL A 435 21.80 -12.86 19.72
CA VAL A 435 21.63 -12.18 21.01
C VAL A 435 21.76 -10.66 20.88
N SER A 436 22.75 -10.18 20.11
CA SER A 436 22.91 -8.76 19.82
C SER A 436 21.73 -8.19 19.03
N LEU A 437 21.17 -8.95 18.09
CA LEU A 437 19.95 -8.55 17.37
C LEU A 437 18.74 -8.48 18.31
N MET A 438 18.60 -9.39 19.28
CA MET A 438 17.53 -9.32 20.29
C MET A 438 17.63 -8.05 21.14
N LEU A 439 18.83 -7.71 21.62
CA LEU A 439 19.09 -6.48 22.36
C LEU A 439 18.77 -5.24 21.52
N GLU A 440 19.20 -5.22 20.25
CA GLU A 440 18.93 -4.12 19.34
C GLU A 440 17.43 -3.97 19.04
N ILE A 441 16.70 -5.08 18.88
CA ILE A 441 15.24 -5.06 18.67
C ILE A 441 14.52 -4.45 19.88
N ALA A 442 14.86 -4.87 21.10
CA ALA A 442 14.27 -4.31 22.32
C ALA A 442 14.53 -2.80 22.43
N THR A 443 15.75 -2.37 22.12
CA THR A 443 16.13 -0.93 22.08
C THR A 443 15.30 -0.15 21.06
N ARG A 444 15.13 -0.68 19.84
CA ARG A 444 14.32 -0.05 18.78
C ARG A 444 12.83 0.00 19.13
N ILE A 445 12.31 -1.02 19.84
CA ILE A 445 10.94 -1.02 20.36
C ILE A 445 10.76 0.12 21.37
N GLY A 446 11.76 0.42 22.21
CA GLY A 446 11.75 1.63 23.05
C GLY A 446 11.55 2.92 22.25
N GLY A 447 12.15 3.01 21.06
CA GLY A 447 11.90 4.11 20.11
C GLY A 447 10.45 4.16 19.59
N VAL A 448 9.81 3.01 19.38
CA VAL A 448 8.37 2.93 19.03
C VAL A 448 7.50 3.41 20.20
N VAL A 449 7.80 2.98 21.43
CA VAL A 449 7.09 3.42 22.65
C VAL A 449 7.11 4.96 22.75
N ASN A 450 8.28 5.58 22.58
CA ASN A 450 8.43 7.02 22.65
C ASN A 450 7.61 7.75 21.56
N ALA A 451 7.63 7.24 20.33
CA ALA A 451 6.84 7.81 19.23
C ALA A 451 5.32 7.70 19.47
N VAL A 452 4.86 6.57 20.03
CA VAL A 452 3.44 6.36 20.39
C VAL A 452 3.02 7.25 21.56
N LYS A 453 3.87 7.39 22.60
CA LYS A 453 3.62 8.32 23.72
C LYS A 453 3.46 9.76 23.24
N GLU A 454 4.32 10.20 22.31
CA GLU A 454 4.23 11.54 21.74
C GLU A 454 2.98 11.73 20.87
N LEU A 455 2.59 10.72 20.08
CA LEU A 455 1.31 10.73 19.37
C LEU A 455 0.14 10.83 20.35
N ALA A 456 0.12 10.00 21.40
CA ALA A 456 -0.93 10.00 22.41
C ALA A 456 -1.05 11.34 23.15
N ARG A 457 0.08 12.04 23.36
CA ARG A 457 0.11 13.40 23.92
C ARG A 457 -0.49 14.42 22.96
N LEU A 458 -0.03 14.44 21.71
CA LEU A 458 -0.48 15.41 20.70
C LEU A 458 -1.92 15.20 20.21
N ALA A 459 -2.38 13.95 20.21
CA ALA A 459 -3.73 13.57 19.84
C ALA A 459 -4.68 13.46 21.05
N GLU A 460 -4.24 13.88 22.24
CA GLU A 460 -5.04 13.94 23.47
C GLU A 460 -5.75 12.62 23.80
N PHE A 461 -5.02 11.50 23.73
CA PHE A 461 -5.57 10.19 24.06
C PHE A 461 -6.10 10.20 25.51
N LYS A 462 -7.36 9.79 25.66
CA LYS A 462 -7.99 9.67 26.98
C LYS A 462 -7.43 8.46 27.72
N ALA A 463 -7.36 8.54 29.06
CA ALA A 463 -7.06 7.37 29.87
C ALA A 463 -8.12 6.28 29.65
N ALA A 464 -7.71 5.01 29.70
CA ALA A 464 -8.67 3.93 29.81
C ALA A 464 -9.46 4.12 31.12
N LYS A 465 -10.79 4.21 31.03
CA LYS A 465 -11.63 4.10 32.22
C LYS A 465 -11.56 2.63 32.65
N ASP A 466 -10.84 2.34 33.72
CA ASP A 466 -10.97 1.06 34.39
C ASP A 466 -12.43 0.90 34.79
N GLY A 467 -13.06 -0.17 34.31
CA GLY A 467 -14.43 -0.49 34.68
C GLY A 467 -14.47 -0.76 36.18
N LYS A 468 -14.97 0.20 36.97
CA LYS A 468 -15.38 -0.11 38.35
C LYS A 468 -16.43 -1.22 38.28
N PRO A 469 -16.30 -2.32 39.04
CA PRO A 469 -17.38 -3.28 39.15
C PRO A 469 -18.59 -2.55 39.73
N LYS A 470 -19.76 -2.73 39.11
CA LYS A 470 -21.03 -2.25 39.67
C LYS A 470 -21.21 -2.92 41.03
N GLN A 471 -21.01 -2.14 42.09
CA GLN A 471 -21.36 -2.55 43.44
C GLN A 471 -22.89 -2.53 43.49
N ASN A 472 -23.50 -3.72 43.49
CA ASN A 472 -24.93 -3.87 43.72
C ASN A 472 -25.24 -3.35 45.12
N GLN A 473 -26.06 -2.30 45.20
CA GLN A 473 -26.66 -1.83 46.44
C GLN A 473 -27.92 -2.69 46.69
N PRO A 474 -28.09 -3.34 47.84
CA PRO A 474 -29.33 -4.02 48.16
C PRO A 474 -30.39 -2.96 48.50
N THR A 475 -31.52 -3.01 47.81
CA THR A 475 -32.67 -2.15 48.09
C THR A 475 -33.53 -2.85 49.14
N ASP A 476 -33.35 -2.51 50.42
CA ASP A 476 -34.36 -2.82 51.44
C ASP A 476 -35.58 -1.94 51.19
N LYS A 477 -36.66 -2.55 50.68
CA LYS A 477 -38.00 -1.95 50.71
C LYS A 477 -38.70 -2.44 51.97
N LEU A 478 -38.76 -1.56 52.97
CA LEU A 478 -39.72 -1.64 54.06
C LEU A 478 -41.13 -1.48 53.49
N VAL A 479 -41.95 -2.49 53.72
CA VAL A 479 -43.41 -2.48 53.57
C VAL A 479 -43.98 -1.64 54.71
N SER A 480 -44.83 -0.65 54.41
CA SER A 480 -45.76 -0.08 55.39
C SER A 480 -47.19 -0.37 54.95
N ASP A 481 -47.85 -1.24 55.70
CA ASP A 481 -49.30 -1.27 55.82
C ASP A 481 -49.77 0.05 56.45
N HIS A 482 -50.65 0.78 55.75
CA HIS A 482 -51.94 1.28 56.25
C HIS A 482 -52.68 2.10 55.19
#